data_AF-A0A0C2N5G8-F1
#
_entry.id   AF-A0A0C2N5G8-F1
#
_cell.length_a   1.000
_cell.length_b   1.000
_cell.length_c   1.000
_cell.angle_alpha   90.00
_cell.angle_beta   90.00
_cell.angle_gamma   90.00
#
_symmetry.space_group_name_H-M   'P 1'
#
loop_
_entity.id
_entity.type
_entity.pdbx_description
1 polymer ?
#
loop_
_entity_poly.entity_id
_entity_poly.type
_entity_poly.pdbx_seq_one_letter_code
_entity_poly.pdbx_strand_id
1 'polypeptide(L)'
;MPPKHQSSENNGESGKEIEKYLKKVSRHECVIPNELTSVILQSAGVNCEDENLVKIISLGAQKFITEILAECYEFNKNKDTGKAQRKEGQSANMTLTYEDLEFILRQKGIDVSHMPYFS
;
A
#
# COMPACT_ATOMS: atom_id res chain seq x y z
N MET A 1 -44.45 -28.72 -5.18
CA MET A 1 -43.33 -28.56 -4.21
C MET A 1 -42.37 -27.52 -4.77
N PRO A 2 -42.13 -26.39 -4.09
CA PRO A 2 -41.13 -25.42 -4.56
C PRO A 2 -39.71 -25.86 -4.17
N PRO A 3 -38.67 -25.47 -4.93
CA PRO A 3 -37.28 -25.81 -4.65
C PRO A 3 -36.75 -25.05 -3.42
N LYS A 4 -35.95 -25.73 -2.60
CA LYS A 4 -35.31 -25.18 -1.40
C LYS A 4 -34.23 -24.15 -1.79
N HIS A 5 -34.28 -22.96 -1.19
CA HIS A 5 -33.23 -21.96 -1.25
C HIS A 5 -31.92 -22.51 -0.68
N GLN A 6 -30.86 -22.60 -1.49
CA GLN A 6 -29.47 -22.63 -1.06
C GLN A 6 -28.99 -21.17 -0.95
N SER A 7 -28.95 -20.60 0.25
CA SER A 7 -28.52 -19.20 0.44
C SER A 7 -27.93 -18.90 1.82
N SER A 8 -27.32 -19.88 2.53
CA SER A 8 -26.94 -19.65 3.95
C SER A 8 -25.56 -20.12 4.42
N GLU A 9 -24.73 -20.77 3.59
CA GLU A 9 -23.46 -21.35 4.10
C GLU A 9 -22.20 -20.47 3.91
N ASN A 10 -22.22 -19.46 3.02
CA ASN A 10 -21.02 -18.65 2.72
C ASN A 10 -20.62 -17.61 3.79
N ASN A 11 -21.53 -17.19 4.68
CA ASN A 11 -21.23 -16.14 5.66
C ASN A 11 -20.39 -16.62 6.86
N GLY A 12 -20.42 -17.92 7.17
CA GLY A 12 -19.75 -18.47 8.35
C GLY A 12 -18.23 -18.64 8.18
N GLU A 13 -17.74 -18.77 6.96
CA GLU A 13 -16.32 -18.96 6.65
C GLU A 13 -15.59 -17.61 6.58
N SER A 14 -16.17 -16.62 5.89
CA SER A 14 -15.61 -15.27 5.77
C SER A 14 -15.46 -14.57 7.13
N GLY A 15 -16.43 -14.73 8.04
CA GLY A 15 -16.34 -14.16 9.39
C GLY A 15 -15.16 -14.74 10.21
N LYS A 16 -14.89 -16.04 10.08
CA LYS A 16 -13.76 -16.69 10.75
C LYS A 16 -12.41 -16.21 10.21
N GLU A 17 -12.33 -15.93 8.91
CA GLU A 17 -11.13 -15.37 8.29
C GLU A 17 -10.84 -13.95 8.78
N ILE A 18 -11.86 -13.10 8.86
CA ILE A 18 -11.73 -11.73 9.40
C ILE A 18 -11.28 -11.78 10.85
N GLU A 19 -11.87 -12.63 11.70
CA GLU A 19 -11.47 -12.76 13.10
C GLU A 19 -10.00 -13.22 13.24
N LYS A 20 -9.58 -14.17 12.40
CA LYS A 20 -8.18 -14.62 12.33
C LYS A 20 -7.25 -13.49 11.89
N TYR A 21 -7.68 -12.64 10.96
CA TYR A 21 -6.93 -11.48 10.53
C TYR A 21 -6.80 -10.44 11.65
N LEU A 22 -7.90 -10.08 12.33
CA LEU A 22 -7.88 -9.15 13.46
C LEU A 22 -6.95 -9.61 14.59
N LYS A 23 -6.93 -10.92 14.88
CA LYS A 23 -5.99 -11.53 15.83
C LYS A 23 -4.51 -11.40 15.41
N LYS A 24 -4.23 -11.35 14.10
CA LYS A 24 -2.88 -11.10 13.60
C LYS A 24 -2.52 -9.62 13.70
N VAL A 25 -3.44 -8.73 13.33
CA VAL A 25 -3.24 -7.28 13.39
C VAL A 25 -2.92 -6.83 14.81
N SER A 26 -3.63 -7.34 15.82
CA SER A 26 -3.40 -6.94 17.21
C SER A 26 -1.96 -7.18 17.69
N ARG A 27 -1.29 -8.20 17.15
CA ARG A 27 0.09 -8.60 17.49
C ARG A 27 1.14 -8.04 16.53
N HIS A 28 0.75 -7.31 15.49
CA HIS A 28 1.68 -6.84 14.48
C HIS A 28 2.23 -5.46 14.84
N GLU A 29 3.55 -5.33 14.82
CA GLU A 29 4.23 -4.04 14.93
C GLU A 29 4.40 -3.44 13.54
N CYS A 30 3.76 -2.30 13.34
CA CYS A 30 3.74 -1.56 12.10
C CYS A 30 5.02 -0.72 11.95
N VAL A 31 5.58 -0.64 10.74
CA VAL A 31 6.70 0.28 10.44
C VAL A 31 6.31 1.74 10.65
N ILE A 32 5.07 2.08 10.32
CA ILE A 32 4.42 3.35 10.67
C ILE A 32 3.95 3.24 12.13
N PRO A 33 4.46 4.08 13.06
CA PRO A 33 4.02 4.08 14.45
C PRO A 33 2.54 4.45 14.59
N ASN A 34 1.84 3.81 15.51
CA ASN A 34 0.39 4.03 15.70
C ASN A 34 0.09 5.45 16.21
N GLU A 35 1.02 6.05 16.94
CA GLU A 35 0.92 7.42 17.44
C GLU A 35 0.86 8.40 16.27
N LEU A 36 1.68 8.18 15.23
CA LEU A 36 1.66 9.00 14.02
C LEU A 36 0.31 8.88 13.29
N THR A 37 -0.19 7.66 13.13
CA THR A 37 -1.51 7.41 12.54
C THR A 37 -2.62 8.09 13.35
N SER A 38 -2.54 8.04 14.68
CA SER A 38 -3.53 8.67 15.57
C SER A 38 -3.56 10.19 15.39
N VAL A 39 -2.39 10.84 15.30
CA VAL A 39 -2.30 12.29 15.03
C VAL A 39 -2.89 12.64 13.67
N ILE A 40 -2.60 11.86 12.63
CA ILE A 40 -3.17 12.06 11.28
C ILE A 40 -4.70 11.92 11.33
N LEU A 41 -5.23 10.90 12.00
CA LEU A 41 -6.67 10.71 12.16
C LEU A 41 -7.33 11.88 12.88
N GLN A 42 -6.74 12.35 13.97
CA GLN A 42 -7.24 13.54 14.69
C GLN A 42 -7.23 14.79 13.81
N SER A 43 -6.19 14.99 13.00
CA SER A 43 -6.12 16.11 12.05
C SER A 43 -7.20 16.05 10.96
N ALA A 44 -7.67 14.85 10.63
CA ALA A 44 -8.80 14.60 9.73
C ALA A 44 -10.16 14.67 10.43
N GLY A 45 -10.22 14.99 11.73
CA GLY A 45 -11.44 15.04 12.52
C GLY A 45 -11.95 13.68 12.99
N VAL A 46 -11.13 12.63 12.91
CA VAL A 46 -11.48 11.26 13.32
C VAL A 46 -10.83 10.95 14.67
N ASN A 47 -11.65 10.74 15.69
CA ASN A 47 -11.20 10.21 16.97
C ASN A 47 -11.42 8.69 16.99
N CYS A 48 -10.33 7.91 17.03
CA CYS A 48 -10.37 6.46 17.01
C CYS A 48 -9.81 5.91 18.33
N GLU A 49 -10.68 5.29 19.14
CA GLU A 49 -10.30 4.73 20.45
C GLU A 49 -9.83 3.28 20.37
N ASP A 50 -10.18 2.55 19.30
CA ASP A 50 -9.75 1.17 19.08
C ASP A 50 -8.36 1.11 18.44
N GLU A 51 -7.36 0.71 19.21
CA GLU A 51 -5.98 0.52 18.74
C GLU A 51 -5.87 -0.45 17.54
N ASN A 52 -6.76 -1.44 17.42
CA ASN A 52 -6.73 -2.35 16.29
C ASN A 52 -7.14 -1.65 15.01
N LEU A 53 -8.09 -0.71 15.08
CA LEU A 53 -8.50 0.07 13.92
C LEU A 53 -7.37 1.02 13.48
N VAL A 54 -6.70 1.67 14.44
CA VAL A 54 -5.49 2.47 14.17
C VAL A 54 -4.42 1.61 13.48
N LYS A 55 -4.14 0.40 13.99
CA LYS A 55 -3.17 -0.54 13.37
C LYS A 55 -3.58 -0.96 11.97
N ILE A 56 -4.85 -1.25 11.72
CA ILE A 56 -5.35 -1.60 10.38
C ILE A 56 -5.07 -0.44 9.40
N ILE A 57 -5.33 0.79 9.82
CA ILE A 57 -5.08 1.99 9.01
C ILE A 57 -3.58 2.15 8.75
N SER A 58 -2.73 2.00 9.78
CA SER A 58 -1.27 2.00 9.64
C SER A 58 -0.77 0.95 8.63
N LEU A 59 -1.32 -0.26 8.68
CA LEU A 59 -0.99 -1.35 7.74
C LEU A 59 -1.49 -1.07 6.33
N GLY A 60 -2.69 -0.51 6.20
CA GLY A 60 -3.26 -0.11 4.91
C GLY A 60 -2.38 0.93 4.22
N ALA A 61 -1.93 1.94 4.97
CA ALA A 61 -1.00 2.96 4.47
C ALA A 61 0.35 2.35 4.04
N GLN A 62 0.92 1.44 4.84
CA GLN A 62 2.16 0.73 4.48
C GLN A 62 2.01 -0.09 3.20
N LYS A 63 0.92 -0.86 3.10
CA LYS A 63 0.62 -1.66 1.90
C LYS A 63 0.52 -0.75 0.69
N PHE A 64 -0.21 0.35 0.80
CA PHE A 64 -0.39 1.31 -0.29
C PHE A 64 0.94 1.89 -0.79
N ILE A 65 1.81 2.35 0.12
CA ILE A 65 3.15 2.84 -0.23
C ILE A 65 3.98 1.73 -0.87
N THR A 66 3.93 0.52 -0.31
CA THR A 66 4.68 -0.64 -0.83
C THR A 66 4.24 -1.01 -2.25
N GLU A 67 2.95 -0.95 -2.55
CA GLU A 67 2.43 -1.22 -3.89
C GLU A 67 2.92 -0.20 -4.92
N ILE A 68 2.92 1.09 -4.57
CA ILE A 68 3.48 2.15 -5.44
C ILE A 68 4.97 1.92 -5.68
N LEU A 69 5.74 1.64 -4.63
CA LEU A 69 7.18 1.44 -4.73
C LEU A 69 7.54 0.16 -5.52
N ALA A 70 6.77 -0.91 -5.35
CA ALA A 70 6.96 -2.14 -6.12
C ALA A 70 6.74 -1.91 -7.62
N GLU A 71 5.73 -1.13 -8.00
CA GLU A 71 5.50 -0.75 -9.39
C GLU A 71 6.62 0.15 -9.94
N CYS A 72 7.08 1.14 -9.16
CA CYS A 72 8.23 1.96 -9.53
C CYS A 72 9.51 1.12 -9.72
N TYR A 73 9.72 0.12 -8.85
CA TYR A 73 10.86 -0.78 -8.91
C TYR A 73 10.85 -1.61 -10.20
N GLU A 74 9.71 -2.24 -10.53
CA GLU A 74 9.60 -3.02 -11.78
C GLU A 74 9.68 -2.11 -13.02
N PHE A 75 9.13 -0.90 -12.97
CA PHE A 75 9.28 0.08 -14.04
C PHE A 75 10.75 0.43 -14.31
N ASN A 76 11.52 0.74 -13.27
CA ASN A 76 12.93 1.09 -13.43
C ASN A 76 13.81 -0.09 -13.82
N LYS A 77 13.50 -1.29 -13.32
CA LYS A 77 14.19 -2.52 -13.72
C LYS A 77 14.03 -2.76 -15.21
N ASN A 78 12.84 -2.53 -15.76
CA ASN A 78 12.56 -2.66 -17.19
C ASN A 78 13.17 -1.53 -18.05
N LYS A 79 13.38 -0.33 -17.50
CA LYS A 79 14.14 0.75 -18.18
C LYS A 79 15.62 0.40 -18.32
N ASP A 80 16.19 -0.29 -17.34
CA ASP A 80 17.60 -0.65 -17.32
C ASP A 80 17.94 -1.87 -18.20
N THR A 81 17.00 -2.81 -18.40
CA THR A 81 17.19 -3.94 -19.33
C THR A 81 17.31 -3.52 -20.80
N GLY A 82 16.79 -2.34 -21.17
CA GLY A 82 17.00 -1.73 -22.49
C GLY A 82 18.41 -1.13 -22.70
N LYS A 83 19.19 -0.97 -21.63
CA LYS A 83 20.58 -0.43 -21.66
C LYS A 83 21.61 -1.54 -21.51
N ALA A 84 21.39 -2.68 -22.18
CA ALA A 84 22.26 -3.85 -22.17
C ALA A 84 23.59 -3.60 -22.92
N GLN A 85 24.42 -2.73 -22.35
CA GLN A 85 25.88 -2.69 -22.48
C GLN A 85 26.46 -2.27 -21.12
N ARG A 86 26.16 -3.02 -20.04
CA ARG A 86 26.85 -2.84 -18.76
C ARG A 86 27.80 -4.01 -18.54
N LYS A 87 29.06 -3.68 -18.24
CA LYS A 87 30.13 -4.63 -17.95
C LYS A 87 29.74 -5.48 -16.73
N GLU A 88 29.98 -6.78 -16.81
CA GLU A 88 29.75 -7.75 -15.74
C GLU A 88 30.42 -7.27 -14.43
N GLY A 89 29.64 -7.17 -13.34
CA GLY A 89 30.16 -6.91 -11.99
C GLY A 89 29.71 -5.61 -11.32
N GLN A 90 29.03 -4.68 -12.00
CA GLN A 90 28.38 -3.54 -11.36
C GLN A 90 26.90 -3.84 -11.10
N SER A 91 26.52 -3.98 -9.83
CA SER A 91 25.12 -3.89 -9.43
C SER A 91 24.59 -2.51 -9.87
N ALA A 92 23.64 -2.50 -10.80
CA ALA A 92 22.92 -1.29 -11.16
C ALA A 92 22.23 -0.76 -9.89
N ASN A 93 22.75 0.33 -9.33
CA ASN A 93 22.09 1.00 -8.20
C ASN A 93 20.75 1.54 -8.71
N MET A 94 19.67 0.91 -8.25
CA MET A 94 18.32 1.35 -8.54
C MET A 94 18.08 2.72 -7.90
N THR A 95 17.66 3.70 -8.69
CA THR A 95 17.34 5.05 -8.20
C THR A 95 15.88 5.36 -8.49
N LEU A 96 15.12 5.74 -7.47
CA LEU A 96 13.75 6.24 -7.63
C LEU A 96 13.81 7.70 -8.06
N THR A 97 13.38 8.01 -9.28
CA THR A 97 13.32 9.39 -9.79
C THR A 97 11.90 9.96 -9.68
N TYR A 98 11.78 11.28 -9.70
CA TYR A 98 10.47 11.95 -9.65
C TYR A 98 9.64 11.60 -10.87
N GLU A 99 10.25 11.52 -12.05
CA GLU A 99 9.59 11.18 -13.31
C GLU A 99 8.97 9.78 -13.26
N ASP A 100 9.68 8.81 -12.65
CA ASP A 100 9.16 7.45 -12.46
C ASP A 100 7.96 7.47 -11.51
N LEU A 101 8.10 8.16 -10.39
CA LEU A 101 7.06 8.24 -9.37
C LEU A 101 5.81 8.96 -9.90
N GLU A 102 5.98 10.09 -10.59
CA GLU A 102 4.90 10.85 -11.22
C GLU A 102 4.15 9.99 -12.23
N PHE A 103 4.86 9.27 -13.10
CA PHE A 103 4.24 8.38 -14.08
C PHE A 103 3.38 7.31 -13.40
N ILE A 104 3.91 6.60 -12.40
CA ILE A 104 3.18 5.55 -11.68
C ILE A 104 1.98 6.10 -10.91
N LEU A 105 2.13 7.24 -10.24
CA LEU A 105 1.03 7.89 -9.52
C LEU A 105 -0.11 8.32 -10.45
N ARG A 106 0.22 8.91 -11.62
CA ARG A 106 -0.78 9.30 -12.63
C ARG A 106 -1.54 8.08 -13.18
N GLN A 107 -0.87 6.94 -13.37
CA GLN A 107 -1.53 5.69 -13.79
C GLN A 107 -2.52 5.16 -12.76
N LYS A 108 -2.31 5.48 -11.48
CA LYS A 108 -3.23 5.18 -10.38
C LYS A 108 -4.30 6.26 -10.16
N GLY A 109 -4.36 7.28 -11.01
CA GLY A 109 -5.32 8.39 -10.91
C GLY A 109 -4.97 9.42 -9.83
N ILE A 110 -3.74 9.42 -9.35
CA ILE A 110 -3.24 10.39 -8.36
C ILE A 110 -2.56 11.51 -9.14
N ASP A 111 -3.11 12.73 -9.03
CA ASP A 111 -2.49 13.89 -9.67
C ASP A 111 -1.34 14.42 -8.79
N VAL A 112 -0.22 14.69 -9.44
CA VAL A 112 1.00 15.18 -8.79
C VAL A 112 1.34 16.52 -9.43
N SER A 113 1.30 17.58 -8.63
CA SER A 113 1.69 18.91 -9.09
C SER A 113 3.21 19.02 -9.09
N HIS A 114 3.80 19.17 -10.27
CA HIS A 114 5.18 19.57 -10.40
C HIS A 114 5.31 21.04 -10.00
N MET A 115 6.10 21.34 -8.97
CA MET A 115 6.56 22.71 -8.70
C MET A 115 7.87 22.90 -9.46
N PRO A 116 7.88 23.54 -10.65
CA PRO A 116 9.11 23.79 -11.36
C PRO A 116 10.01 24.66 -10.48
N TYR A 117 11.19 24.14 -10.14
CA TYR A 117 12.25 24.99 -9.64
C TYR A 117 12.68 25.90 -10.80
N PHE A 118 12.67 27.20 -10.53
CA PHE A 118 12.91 28.35 -11.43
C PHE A 118 11.69 28.80 -12.25
N SER A 119 11.12 29.93 -11.81
CA SER A 119 10.42 30.93 -12.63
C SER A 119 11.30 32.17 -12.75
#